data_AF-S4R7M6-F1
#
_entry.id   AF-S4R7M6-F1
#
_cell.length_a   1.000
_cell.length_b   1.000
_cell.length_c   1.000
_cell.angle_alpha   90.00
_cell.angle_beta   90.00
_cell.angle_gamma   90.00
#
_symmetry.space_group_name_H-M   'P 1'
#
loop_
_entity.id
_entity.type
_entity.pdbx_description
1 polymer ?
#
loop_
_entity_poly.entity_id
_entity_poly.type
_entity_poly.pdbx_seq_one_letter_code
_entity_poly.pdbx_strand_id
1 'polypeptide(L)' 'ERPYVCEDCGKGFGSPAHLRQHRRGHAGAKRYRCGRCAKEFRCEESLQQHLLLHT' A
#
# COMPACT_ATOMS: atom_id res chain seq x y z
N GLU A 1 26.53 -4.88 5.43
CA GLU A 1 25.52 -5.93 5.16
C GLU A 1 24.13 -5.39 5.51
N ARG A 2 23.06 -5.77 4.80
CA ARG A 2 21.68 -5.26 5.01
C ARG A 2 20.79 -6.37 5.57
N PRO A 3 20.93 -6.74 6.85
CA PRO A 3 20.24 -7.90 7.41
C PRO A 3 18.72 -7.73 7.50
N TYR A 4 18.21 -6.51 7.38
CA TYR A 4 16.78 -6.22 7.50
C TYR A 4 16.12 -6.15 6.13
N VAL A 5 15.51 -7.23 5.67
CA VAL A 5 14.88 -7.30 4.34
C VAL A 5 13.37 -7.11 4.44
N CYS A 6 12.80 -6.36 3.51
CA CYS A 6 11.37 -6.25 3.36
C CYS A 6 10.82 -7.48 2.64
N GLU A 7 9.96 -8.24 3.31
CA GLU A 7 9.33 -9.44 2.73
C GLU A 7 8.34 -9.13 1.60
N ASP A 8 7.81 -7.89 1.56
CA ASP A 8 6.83 -7.46 0.56
C ASP A 8 7.46 -7.18 -0.82
N CYS A 9 8.73 -6.74 -0.86
CA CYS A 9 9.40 -6.34 -2.10
C CYS A 9 10.88 -6.72 -2.20
N GLY A 10 11.42 -7.48 -1.24
CA GLY A 10 12.81 -7.94 -1.22
C GLY A 10 13.86 -6.86 -0.91
N LYS A 11 13.46 -5.63 -0.59
CA LYS A 11 14.42 -4.53 -0.36
C LYS A 11 15.12 -4.67 0.99
N GLY A 12 16.46 -4.76 0.98
CA GLY A 12 17.27 -4.80 2.21
C GLY A 12 17.38 -3.44 2.90
N PHE A 13 17.73 -3.38 4.17
CA PHE A 13 17.98 -2.17 4.96
C PHE A 13 19.08 -2.44 5.99
N GLY A 14 19.86 -1.41 6.33
CA GLY A 14 20.93 -1.50 7.32
C GLY A 14 20.44 -1.37 8.77
N SER A 15 19.20 -0.93 8.98
CA SER A 15 18.62 -0.77 10.31
C SER A 15 17.12 -1.11 10.33
N PRO A 16 16.60 -1.59 11.48
CA PRO A 16 15.20 -1.97 11.61
C PRO A 16 14.27 -0.75 11.57
N ALA A 17 14.73 0.44 11.98
CA ALA A 17 13.97 1.68 11.92
C ALA A 17 13.63 2.08 10.47
N HIS A 18 14.61 1.98 9.56
CA HIS A 18 14.39 2.25 8.13
C HIS A 18 13.48 1.20 7.49
N LEU A 19 13.64 -0.09 7.83
CA LEU A 19 12.72 -1.14 7.39
C LEU A 19 11.30 -0.86 7.88
N ARG A 20 11.11 -0.45 9.14
CA ARG A 20 9.80 -0.13 9.71
C ARG A 20 9.14 1.07 9.02
N GLN A 21 9.88 2.13 8.77
CA GLN A 21 9.38 3.29 8.02
C GLN A 21 9.00 2.90 6.59
N HIS A 22 9.85 2.12 5.93
CA HIS A 22 9.58 1.59 4.60
C HIS A 22 8.31 0.72 4.58
N ARG A 23 8.15 -0.18 5.54
CA ARG A 23 6.95 -1.03 5.68
C ARG A 23 5.68 -0.25 5.96
N ARG A 24 5.74 0.97 6.53
CA ARG A 24 4.55 1.84 6.63
C ARG A 24 4.06 2.32 5.26
N GLY A 25 4.95 2.43 4.27
CA GLY A 25 4.56 2.68 2.88
C GLY A 25 3.86 1.49 2.23
N HIS A 26 4.29 0.27 2.55
CA HIS A 26 3.65 -0.99 2.11
C HIS A 26 2.32 -1.27 2.78
N ALA A 27 2.21 -0.93 4.08
CA ALA A 27 0.98 -1.03 4.85
C ALA A 27 -0.16 -0.12 4.34
N GLY A 28 0.03 0.49 3.15
CA GLY A 28 -1.04 0.90 2.25
C GLY A 28 -2.13 1.61 3.00
N ALA A 29 -1.86 2.85 3.41
CA ALA A 29 -2.83 3.75 4.05
C ALA A 29 -4.22 3.46 3.48
N LYS A 30 -5.02 2.72 4.27
CA LYS A 30 -6.30 2.08 3.93
C LYS A 30 -6.71 2.29 2.47
N ARG A 31 -6.34 1.34 1.61
CA ARG A 31 -6.75 1.37 0.22
C ARG A 31 -8.21 0.98 0.13
N TYR A 32 -9.07 1.94 -0.18
CA TYR A 32 -10.46 1.69 -0.50
C TYR A 32 -10.48 0.88 -1.79
N ARG A 33 -10.84 -0.41 -1.68
CA ARG A 33 -10.83 -1.33 -2.81
C ARG A 33 -12.20 -1.37 -3.46
N CYS A 34 -12.23 -1.17 -4.77
CA CYS A 34 -13.43 -1.39 -5.55
C CYS A 34 -13.74 -2.89 -5.59
N GLY A 35 -14.91 -3.29 -5.09
CA GLY A 35 -15.37 -4.68 -5.12
C GLY A 35 -15.63 -5.23 -6.54
N ARG A 36 -15.79 -4.34 -7.54
CA ARG A 36 -16.14 -4.73 -8.92
C ARG A 36 -14.94 -5.02 -9.81
N CYS A 37 -13.87 -4.25 -9.66
CA CYS A 37 -12.67 -4.37 -10.51
C CYS A 37 -11.36 -4.48 -9.72
N ALA A 38 -11.44 -4.68 -8.40
CA ALA A 38 -10.31 -4.80 -7.48
C ALA A 38 -9.34 -3.59 -7.45
N LYS A 39 -9.68 -2.48 -8.10
CA LYS A 39 -8.85 -1.26 -8.13
C LYS A 39 -8.79 -0.62 -6.76
N GLU A 40 -7.61 -0.12 -6.39
CA GLU A 40 -7.31 0.41 -5.07
C GLU A 40 -7.18 1.93 -5.10
N PHE A 41 -7.81 2.60 -4.13
CA PHE A 41 -7.81 4.06 -4.01
C PHE A 41 -7.25 4.51 -2.67
N ARG A 42 -6.55 5.64 -2.65
CA ARG A 42 -5.93 6.20 -1.44
C ARG A 42 -6.95 6.83 -0.47
N CYS A 43 -8.14 7.18 -0.95
CA CYS A 43 -9.19 7.81 -0.17
C CYS A 43 -10.58 7.33 -0.62
N GLU A 44 -11.56 7.48 0.29
CA GLU A 44 -12.94 7.03 0.07
C GLU A 44 -13.61 7.82 -1.05
N GLU A 45 -13.39 9.14 -1.09
CA GLU A 45 -13.93 10.02 -2.13
C GLU A 45 -13.53 9.56 -3.54
N SER A 46 -12.26 9.21 -3.74
CA SER A 46 -11.82 8.68 -5.04
C SER A 46 -12.42 7.32 -5.36
N LEU A 47 -12.67 6.46 -4.35
CA LEU A 47 -13.40 5.22 -4.57
C LEU A 47 -14.86 5.50 -4.95
N GLN A 48 -15.55 6.39 -4.24
CA GLN A 48 -16.94 6.76 -4.49
C GLN A 48 -17.11 7.34 -5.90
N GLN A 49 -16.26 8.28 -6.31
CA GLN A 49 -16.26 8.81 -7.67
C GLN A 49 -15.99 7.71 -8.70
N HIS A 50 -15.08 6.78 -8.40
CA HIS A 50 -14.82 5.65 -9.28
C HIS A 50 -16.02 4.70 -9.40
N LEU A 51 -16.79 4.49 -8.32
CA LEU A 51 -17.99 3.64 -8.36
C LEU A 51 -19.08 4.22 -9.27
N LEU A 52 -19.14 5.54 -9.43
CA LEU A 52 -20.03 6.20 -10.40
C LEU A 52 -19.67 5.89 -11.87
N LEU A 53 -18.42 5.49 -12.15
CA LEU A 53 -18.04 5.05 -13.50
C LEU A 53 -18.47 3.61 -13.80
N HIS A 54 -18.88 2.86 -12.78
CA HIS A 54 -19.35 1.48 -12.92
C HIS A 54 -20.86 1.38 -13.07
N THR A 55 -21.61 2.45 -12.79
CA THR A 55 -23.03 2.53 -13.16
C THR A 55 -23.21 2.26 -14.64
#